data_AF-A0A087LZH9-F1
#
_entry.id   AF-A0A087LZH9-F1
#
_cell.length_a   1.000
_cell.length_b   1.000
_cell.length_c   1.000
_cell.angle_alpha   90.00
_cell.angle_beta   90.00
_cell.angle_gamma   90.00
#
_symmetry.space_group_name_H-M   'P 1'
#
loop_
_entity.id
_entity.type
_entity.pdbx_description
1 polymer ?
#
loop_
_entity_poly.entity_id
_entity_poly.type
_entity_poly.pdbx_seq_one_letter_code
_entity_poly.pdbx_strand_id
1 'polypeptide(L)' 'MTTGLVYPQSNQEDAMRRRQEIADQLLELMPREERVVQLRFGIGMVDELTLEQAGETFDTTRERIRQI' A
#
# COMPACT_ATOMS: atom_id res chain seq x y z
N MET A 1 32.01 -28.02 -6.53
CA MET A 1 30.95 -28.47 -7.45
C MET A 1 29.76 -28.96 -6.63
N THR A 2 28.96 -28.05 -6.08
CA THR A 2 27.62 -28.40 -5.58
C THR A 2 26.73 -27.22 -5.88
N THR A 3 26.06 -27.31 -7.02
CA THR A 3 25.11 -26.31 -7.53
C THR A 3 24.02 -26.10 -6.49
N GLY A 4 23.95 -24.90 -5.92
CA GLY A 4 22.87 -24.50 -5.03
C GLY A 4 21.55 -24.58 -5.78
N LEU A 5 20.70 -25.53 -5.40
CA LEU A 5 19.29 -25.51 -5.73
C LEU A 5 18.67 -24.34 -4.97
N VAL A 6 18.68 -23.15 -5.59
CA VAL A 6 17.80 -22.06 -5.19
C VAL A 6 16.40 -22.54 -5.57
N TYR A 7 15.69 -23.12 -4.60
CA TYR A 7 14.26 -23.37 -4.74
C TYR A 7 13.60 -22.04 -5.11
N PRO A 8 12.78 -21.97 -6.17
CA PRO A 8 12.01 -20.77 -6.45
C PRO A 8 11.13 -20.52 -5.23
N GLN A 9 11.38 -19.42 -4.52
CA GLN A 9 10.49 -18.95 -3.46
C GLN A 9 9.08 -18.93 -4.07
N SER A 10 8.17 -19.61 -3.41
CA SER A 10 6.84 -19.83 -3.94
C SER A 10 6.19 -18.47 -4.17
N ASN A 11 5.48 -18.27 -5.28
CA ASN A 11 4.82 -17.00 -5.64
C ASN A 11 4.00 -16.36 -4.48
N GLN A 12 3.59 -17.16 -3.49
CA GLN A 12 2.92 -16.73 -2.27
C GLN A 12 3.85 -16.06 -1.24
N GLU A 13 5.07 -16.57 -1.05
CA GLU A 13 6.07 -15.98 -0.15
C GLU A 13 6.51 -14.61 -0.67
N ASP A 14 6.74 -14.49 -1.98
CA ASP A 14 7.06 -13.21 -2.61
C ASP A 14 5.91 -12.21 -2.53
N ALA A 15 4.66 -12.68 -2.64
CA ALA A 15 3.48 -11.83 -2.46
C ALA A 15 3.28 -11.40 -1.00
N MET A 16 3.64 -12.25 -0.03
CA MET A 16 3.60 -11.90 1.38
C MET A 16 4.70 -10.90 1.73
N ARG A 17 5.92 -11.13 1.24
CA ARG A 17 7.06 -10.23 1.40
C ARG A 17 6.77 -8.83 0.85
N ARG A 18 6.26 -8.73 -0.37
CA ARG A 18 5.87 -7.43 -0.96
C ARG A 18 4.80 -6.70 -0.15
N ARG A 19 3.82 -7.43 0.38
CA ARG A 19 2.79 -6.84 1.24
C ARG A 19 3.38 -6.33 2.55
N GLN A 20 4.33 -7.05 3.13
CA GLN A 20 5.03 -6.61 4.33
C GLN A 20 5.86 -5.35 4.06
N GLU A 21 6.62 -5.33 2.96
CA GLU A 21 7.42 -4.17 2.58
C GLU A 21 6.55 -2.91 2.36
N ILE A 22 5.36 -3.06 1.76
CA ILE A 22 4.39 -1.97 1.62
C ILE A 22 3.88 -1.52 3.00
N ALA A 23 3.53 -2.45 3.88
CA ALA A 23 3.07 -2.13 5.23
C ALA A 23 4.12 -1.40 6.05
N ASP A 24 5.39 -1.81 5.96
CA ASP A 24 6.49 -1.17 6.67
C ASP A 24 6.72 0.27 6.18
N GLN A 25 6.65 0.51 4.87
CA GLN A 25 6.75 1.87 4.32
C GLN A 25 5.57 2.76 4.72
N LEU A 26 4.36 2.20 4.81
CA LEU A 26 3.17 2.93 5.25
C LEU A 26 3.30 3.43 6.70
N LEU A 27 4.02 2.71 7.57
CA LEU A 27 4.27 3.10 8.95
C LEU A 27 5.22 4.31 9.08
N GLU A 28 5.99 4.64 8.04
CA GLU A 28 6.86 5.82 8.03
C GLU A 28 6.09 7.12 7.72
N LEU A 29 4.88 7.01 7.16
CA LEU A 29 4.02 8.15 6.85
C LEU A 29 3.32 8.69 8.09
N MET A 30 2.86 9.94 8.04
CA MET A 30 1.97 10.44 9.08
C MET A 30 0.67 9.61 9.08
N PRO A 31 0.02 9.36 10.24
CA PRO A 31 -1.19 8.53 10.31
C PRO A 31 -2.31 8.93 9.34
N ARG A 32 -2.40 10.24 9.03
CA ARG A 32 -3.36 10.75 8.04
C ARG A 32 -2.97 10.40 6.61
N GLU A 33 -1.69 10.48 6.27
CA GLU A 33 -1.16 10.17 4.93
C GLU A 33 -1.19 8.66 4.68
N GLU A 34 -0.78 7.86 5.66
CA GLU A 34 -0.96 6.40 5.64
C GLU A 34 -2.41 6.05 5.29
N ARG A 35 -3.38 6.65 5.99
CA ARG A 35 -4.79 6.36 5.78
C ARG A 35 -5.28 6.81 4.40
N VAL A 36 -4.78 7.94 3.88
CA VAL A 36 -5.07 8.42 2.52
C VAL A 36 -4.57 7.41 1.50
N VAL A 37 -3.33 6.93 1.63
CA VAL A 37 -2.72 5.96 0.71
C VAL A 37 -3.45 4.60 0.78
N GLN A 38 -3.78 4.12 1.99
CA GLN A 38 -4.56 2.89 2.16
C GLN A 38 -5.90 2.94 1.44
N LEU A 39 -6.67 4.01 1.64
CA LEU A 39 -7.98 4.18 1.01
C LEU A 39 -7.87 4.43 -0.50
N ARG A 40 -6.86 5.17 -0.96
CA ARG A 40 -6.69 5.49 -2.38
C ARG A 40 -6.31 4.29 -3.23
N PHE A 41 -5.54 3.36 -2.68
CA PHE A 41 -5.03 2.18 -3.39
C PHE A 41 -5.64 0.85 -2.90
N GLY A 42 -6.61 0.89 -1.99
CA GLY A 42 -7.24 -0.31 -1.44
C GLY A 42 -6.28 -1.22 -0.64
N ILE A 43 -5.20 -0.67 -0.07
CA ILE A 43 -4.21 -1.47 0.64
C ILE A 43 -4.80 -1.91 1.98
N GLY A 44 -4.98 -3.23 2.15
CA GLY A 44 -5.60 -3.80 3.36
C GLY A 44 -7.10 -3.57 3.45
N MET A 45 -7.74 -3.06 2.39
CA MET A 45 -9.19 -2.84 2.30
C MET A 45 -9.76 -3.56 1.07
N VAL A 46 -11.08 -3.66 0.99
CA VAL A 46 -11.76 -4.35 -0.12
C VAL A 46 -11.77 -3.49 -1.39
N ASP A 47 -11.91 -2.18 -1.24
CA ASP A 47 -12.12 -1.24 -2.35
C ASP A 47 -11.17 -0.04 -2.27
N GLU A 48 -10.74 0.43 -3.44
CA GLU A 48 -10.03 1.70 -3.61
C GLU A 48 -11.02 2.86 -3.79
N LEU A 49 -10.66 4.06 -3.29
CA LEU A 49 -11.44 5.28 -3.46
C LEU A 49 -10.84 6.16 -4.56
N THR A 50 -11.66 6.91 -5.29
CA THR A 50 -11.17 7.98 -6.17
C THR A 50 -10.54 9.13 -5.36
N LEU A 51 -9.77 10.01 -6.01
CA LEU A 51 -9.24 11.21 -5.36
C LEU A 51 -10.35 12.11 -4.79
N GLU A 52 -11.52 12.14 -5.45
CA GLU A 52 -12.70 12.89 -4.99
C GLU A 52 -13.33 12.26 -3.75
N GLN A 53 -13.57 10.94 -3.76
CA GLN A 53 -14.13 10.21 -2.62
C GLN A 53 -13.20 10.22 -1.41
N ALA A 54 -11.90 10.09 -1.63
CA ALA A 54 -10.90 10.26 -0.57
C ALA A 54 -10.92 11.71 -0.04
N GLY A 55 -11.04 12.71 -0.92
CA GLY A 55 -11.17 14.12 -0.52
C GLY A 55 -12.36 14.34 0.42
N GLU A 56 -13.53 13.81 0.05
CA GLU A 56 -14.74 13.85 0.88
C GLU A 56 -14.54 13.17 2.24
N THR A 57 -13.86 12.01 2.27
CA THR A 57 -13.61 11.25 3.50
C THR A 57 -12.70 11.98 4.48
N PHE A 58 -11.73 12.77 3.99
CA PHE A 58 -10.75 13.49 4.80
C PHE A 58 -11.05 14.98 4.96
N ASP A 59 -12.25 15.42 4.56
CA ASP A 59 -12.69 16.82 4.55
C ASP A 59 -11.64 17.75 3.90
N THR A 60 -11.21 17.36 2.69
CA THR A 60 -10.15 18.05 1.95
C THR A 60 -10.43 18.01 0.45
N THR A 61 -9.64 18.78 -0.31
CA THR A 61 -9.79 18.81 -1.77
C THR A 61 -9.15 17.60 -2.43
N ARG A 62 -9.67 17.24 -3.60
CA ARG A 62 -9.07 16.28 -4.53
C ARG A 62 -7.58 16.55 -4.79
N GLU A 63 -7.21 17.82 -4.93
CA GLU A 63 -5.84 18.21 -5.20
C GLU A 63 -4.93 17.96 -4.00
N ARG A 64 -5.43 18.17 -2.78
CA ARG A 64 -4.67 17.86 -1.58
C ARG A 64 -4.41 16.36 -1.45
N ILE A 65 -5.39 15.51 -1.79
CA ILE A 65 -5.19 14.06 -1.85
C ILE A 65 -4.19 13.65 -2.92
N ARG A 66 -4.07 14.38 -4.03
CA ARG A 66 -3.08 14.10 -5.09
C ARG A 66 -1.64 14.45 -4.68
N GLN A 67 -1.49 15.47 -3.83
CA GLN A 67 -0.20 15.93 -3.34
C GLN A 67 0.39 15.03 -2.27
N ILE A 68 -0.49 14.43 -1.46
CA ILE A 68 -0.16 13.37 -0.50
C ILE A 68 0.14 12.10 -1.30
#